data_AF-A0A6A4WNM2-F1
#
_entry.id   AF-A0A6A4WNM2-F1
#
_cell.length_a   1.000
_cell.length_b   1.000
_cell.length_c   1.000
_cell.angle_alpha   90.00
_cell.angle_beta   90.00
_cell.angle_gamma   90.00
#
_symmetry.space_group_name_H-M   'P 1'
#
loop_
_entity.id
_entity.type
_entity.pdbx_description
1 polymer ?
#
loop_
_entity_poly.entity_id
_entity_poly.type
_entity_poly.pdbx_seq_one_letter_code
_entity_poly.pdbx_strand_id
1 'polypeptide(L)'
;MSAAAEAGLGLVVSVSSLVPVVIIARRRQLRASSMYQVLASMAVAETVVGALSATIGSLKLLDALPPAWLCVVGVFLRSSTATSTVVCFLALSVERYVTVVHGLRYFVLMTDTRRRILLAAQWICTALFFLFGVSLRLALGVGSSAQMCDHWFSIPPAYRLTTSAFVMVTYTTSMVINVLIGWAGVRQGRRIQQQADSVLRRANSARLFRHRGYYVLLVMSLMFLVLIVPNVVVNVLQATGLARLDTAHRVTTFMRLFSMITDGWVLALLCPKMKVEPVTAAQRQIPVLPSKEPRRYVLASRMTNIIRSTAETTGHADPLILKVRLSERSLTSSGRMPDVEI
;
A
#
# COMPACT_ATOMS: atom_id res chain seq x y z
N MET A 1 5.52 -20.26 22.98
CA MET A 1 6.14 -18.94 23.23
C MET A 1 5.82 -18.60 24.66
N SER A 2 6.76 -18.10 25.45
CA SER A 2 6.43 -17.68 26.82
C SER A 2 5.41 -16.53 26.77
N ALA A 3 4.52 -16.44 27.75
CA ALA A 3 3.51 -15.38 27.83
C ALA A 3 4.16 -13.98 27.76
N ALA A 4 5.29 -13.80 28.45
CA ALA A 4 6.09 -12.58 28.42
C ALA A 4 6.61 -12.23 27.01
N ALA A 5 7.07 -13.22 26.23
CA ALA A 5 7.51 -12.97 24.85
C ALA A 5 6.33 -12.61 23.94
N GLU A 6 5.17 -13.26 24.10
CA GLU A 6 3.94 -12.91 23.36
C GLU A 6 3.51 -11.47 23.66
N ALA A 7 3.51 -11.10 24.94
CA ALA A 7 3.15 -9.76 25.41
C ALA A 7 4.10 -8.69 24.85
N GLY A 8 5.42 -8.92 25.02
CA GLY A 8 6.47 -8.00 24.58
C GLY A 8 6.46 -7.81 23.07
N LEU A 9 6.38 -8.89 22.28
CA LEU A 9 6.33 -8.79 20.83
C LEU A 9 5.06 -8.13 20.34
N GLY A 10 3.90 -8.44 20.94
CA GLY A 10 2.64 -7.78 20.62
C GLY A 10 2.72 -6.27 20.82
N LEU A 11 3.34 -5.82 21.92
CA LEU A 11 3.55 -4.41 22.21
C LEU A 11 4.48 -3.76 21.17
N VAL A 12 5.59 -4.41 20.84
CA VAL A 12 6.54 -3.89 19.83
C VAL A 12 5.85 -3.77 18.46
N VAL A 13 5.10 -4.78 18.02
CA VAL A 13 4.31 -4.74 16.78
C VAL A 13 3.31 -3.60 16.79
N SER A 14 2.59 -3.42 17.91
CA SER A 14 1.58 -2.38 18.04
C SER A 14 2.21 -0.99 17.91
N VAL A 15 3.32 -0.73 18.62
CA VAL A 15 4.03 0.55 18.57
C VAL A 15 4.65 0.79 17.20
N SER A 16 5.32 -0.20 16.61
CA SER A 16 5.98 -0.06 15.30
C SER A 16 4.97 0.25 14.18
N SER A 17 3.79 -0.35 14.25
CA SER A 17 2.73 -0.18 13.25
C SER A 17 1.92 1.11 13.48
N LEU A 18 1.84 1.61 14.72
CA LEU A 18 1.17 2.88 15.02
C LEU A 18 1.92 4.10 14.45
N VAL A 19 3.25 4.05 14.39
CA VAL A 19 4.09 5.13 13.85
C VAL A 19 3.67 5.57 12.43
N PRO A 20 3.60 4.71 11.41
CA PRO A 20 3.16 5.11 10.07
C PRO A 20 1.71 5.61 10.05
N VAL A 21 0.82 5.07 10.88
CA VAL A 21 -0.57 5.56 11.01
C VAL A 21 -0.59 7.02 11.46
N VAL A 22 0.17 7.36 12.50
CA VAL A 22 0.26 8.74 13.03
C VAL A 22 0.87 9.69 11.99
N ILE A 23 1.93 9.27 11.28
CA ILE A 23 2.58 10.08 10.23
C ILE A 23 1.59 10.39 9.09
N ILE A 24 0.87 9.38 8.62
CA ILE A 24 -0.10 9.52 7.52
C ILE A 24 -1.30 10.35 7.98
N ALA A 25 -1.80 10.14 9.20
CA ALA A 25 -2.92 10.91 9.76
C ALA A 25 -2.60 12.41 9.86
N ARG A 26 -1.38 12.77 10.27
CA ARG A 26 -0.96 14.18 10.41
C ARG A 26 -0.71 14.89 9.08
N ARG A 27 -0.30 14.19 8.03
CA ARG A 27 0.10 14.82 6.75
C ARG A 27 -1.00 14.74 5.69
N ARG A 28 -1.75 15.85 5.51
CA ARG A 28 -2.83 15.96 4.49
C ARG A 28 -2.41 15.51 3.09
N GLN A 29 -1.18 15.85 2.68
CA GLN A 29 -0.64 15.49 1.36
C GLN A 29 -0.47 13.97 1.17
N LEU A 30 -0.12 13.23 2.22
CA LEU A 30 0.01 11.77 2.16
C LEU A 30 -1.37 11.12 2.05
N ARG A 31 -2.36 11.64 2.79
CA ARG A 31 -3.74 11.14 2.77
C ARG A 31 -4.40 11.28 1.39
N ALA A 32 -3.94 12.18 0.53
CA ALA A 32 -4.50 12.34 -0.81
C ALA A 32 -4.16 11.16 -1.76
N SER A 33 -3.12 10.38 -1.46
CA SER A 33 -2.67 9.29 -2.34
C SER A 33 -3.19 7.93 -1.84
N SER A 34 -3.79 7.17 -2.76
CA SER A 34 -4.37 5.83 -2.52
C SER A 34 -3.43 4.91 -1.75
N MET A 35 -2.19 4.81 -2.21
CA MET A 35 -1.17 3.95 -1.62
C MET A 35 -1.04 4.16 -0.12
N TYR A 36 -0.94 5.40 0.35
CA TYR A 36 -0.78 5.68 1.78
C TYR A 36 -2.06 5.39 2.56
N GLN A 37 -3.24 5.46 1.96
CA GLN A 37 -4.48 5.05 2.62
C GLN A 37 -4.53 3.52 2.83
N VAL A 38 -4.17 2.74 1.80
CA VAL A 38 -4.08 1.27 1.91
C VAL A 38 -3.02 0.89 2.94
N LEU A 39 -1.89 1.61 2.93
CA LEU A 39 -0.82 1.42 3.89
C LEU A 39 -1.23 1.70 5.33
N ALA A 40 -1.96 2.80 5.55
CA ALA A 40 -2.50 3.12 6.86
C ALA A 40 -3.50 2.05 7.31
N SER A 41 -4.35 1.52 6.42
CA SER A 41 -5.29 0.44 6.73
C SER A 41 -4.59 -0.86 7.11
N MET A 42 -3.49 -1.21 6.43
CA MET A 42 -2.63 -2.35 6.79
C MET A 42 -2.01 -2.14 8.18
N ALA A 43 -1.40 -0.98 8.41
CA ALA A 43 -0.75 -0.65 9.68
C ALA A 43 -1.74 -0.58 10.86
N VAL A 44 -2.97 -0.13 10.64
CA VAL A 44 -4.04 -0.19 11.65
C VAL A 44 -4.38 -1.65 11.99
N ALA A 45 -4.51 -2.52 11.00
CA ALA A 45 -4.75 -3.95 11.24
C ALA A 45 -3.60 -4.61 12.00
N GLU A 46 -2.34 -4.32 11.65
CA GLU A 46 -1.16 -4.80 12.39
C GLU A 46 -1.12 -4.27 13.82
N THR A 47 -1.51 -3.00 14.03
CA THR A 47 -1.63 -2.41 15.37
C THR A 47 -2.66 -3.15 16.21
N VAL A 48 -3.81 -3.51 15.62
CA VAL A 48 -4.86 -4.32 16.28
C VAL A 48 -4.36 -5.72 16.59
N VAL A 49 -3.65 -6.39 15.66
CA VAL A 49 -3.06 -7.72 15.90
C VAL A 49 -2.03 -7.68 17.02
N GLY A 50 -1.16 -6.67 17.02
CA GLY A 50 -0.17 -6.44 18.07
C GLY A 50 -0.82 -6.19 19.43
N ALA A 51 -1.81 -5.31 19.49
CA ALA A 51 -2.55 -5.01 20.72
C ALA A 51 -3.29 -6.24 21.26
N LEU A 52 -3.97 -7.03 20.42
CA LEU A 52 -4.62 -8.27 20.83
C LEU A 52 -3.61 -9.30 21.34
N SER A 53 -2.46 -9.44 20.67
CA SER A 53 -1.38 -10.34 21.11
C SER A 53 -0.79 -9.89 22.45
N ALA A 54 -0.59 -8.58 22.63
CA ALA A 54 -0.11 -7.99 23.87
C ALA A 54 -1.08 -8.26 25.03
N THR A 55 -2.37 -7.99 24.82
CA THR A 55 -3.41 -8.23 25.84
C THR A 55 -3.52 -9.70 26.20
N ILE A 56 -3.55 -10.61 25.22
CA ILE A 56 -3.61 -12.06 25.49
C ILE A 56 -2.35 -12.53 26.23
N GLY A 57 -1.17 -12.07 25.84
CA GLY A 57 0.09 -12.39 26.51
C GLY A 57 0.14 -11.87 27.95
N SER A 58 -0.30 -10.64 28.19
CA SER A 58 -0.35 -10.04 29.53
C SER A 58 -1.35 -10.74 30.45
N LEU A 59 -2.53 -11.12 29.94
CA LEU A 59 -3.50 -11.89 30.71
C LEU A 59 -2.94 -13.26 31.13
N LYS A 60 -2.22 -13.94 30.23
CA LYS A 60 -1.51 -15.20 30.54
C LYS A 60 -0.41 -15.00 31.59
N LEU A 61 0.29 -13.86 31.55
CA LEU A 61 1.37 -13.57 32.50
C LEU A 61 0.84 -13.30 33.92
N LEU A 62 -0.33 -12.68 34.02
CA LEU A 62 -1.00 -12.37 35.29
C LEU A 62 -1.81 -13.54 35.84
N ASP A 63 -1.82 -14.69 35.16
CA ASP A 63 -2.69 -15.83 35.45
C ASP A 63 -4.19 -15.44 35.58
N ALA A 64 -4.58 -14.35 34.91
CA ALA A 64 -5.93 -13.84 34.91
C ALA A 64 -6.67 -14.43 33.70
N LEU A 65 -7.36 -15.55 33.92
CA LEU A 65 -8.11 -16.22 32.86
C LEU A 65 -9.30 -15.35 32.42
N PRO A 66 -9.30 -14.81 31.18
CA PRO A 66 -10.48 -14.12 30.66
C PRO A 66 -11.64 -15.12 30.48
N PRO A 67 -12.89 -14.64 30.45
CA PRO A 67 -14.01 -15.51 30.15
C PRO A 67 -13.84 -16.15 28.75
N ALA A 68 -14.26 -17.40 28.61
CA ALA A 68 -14.00 -18.22 27.42
C ALA A 68 -14.44 -17.55 26.10
N TRP A 69 -15.56 -16.82 26.11
CA TRP A 69 -16.04 -16.09 24.93
C TRP A 69 -15.08 -14.98 24.48
N LEU A 70 -14.50 -14.24 25.43
CA LEU A 70 -13.58 -13.13 25.13
C LEU A 70 -12.29 -13.68 24.53
N CYS A 71 -11.86 -14.83 25.03
CA CYS A 71 -10.74 -15.56 24.48
C CYS A 71 -10.95 -16.00 23.03
N VAL A 72 -12.10 -16.65 22.78
CA VAL A 72 -12.49 -17.10 21.44
C VAL A 72 -12.56 -15.92 20.48
N VAL A 73 -13.25 -14.84 20.86
CA VAL A 73 -13.37 -13.62 20.07
C VAL A 73 -11.98 -13.02 19.80
N GLY A 74 -11.15 -12.87 20.83
CA GLY A 74 -9.81 -12.31 20.70
C GLY A 74 -8.91 -13.10 19.76
N VAL A 75 -8.91 -14.44 19.88
CA VAL A 75 -8.11 -15.33 19.02
C VAL A 75 -8.58 -15.28 17.57
N PHE A 76 -9.88 -15.38 17.30
CA PHE A 76 -10.40 -15.31 15.93
C PHE A 76 -10.26 -13.92 15.32
N LEU A 77 -10.46 -12.85 16.09
CA LEU A 77 -10.27 -11.49 15.62
C LEU A 77 -8.80 -11.24 15.26
N ARG A 78 -7.87 -11.67 16.13
CA ARG A 78 -6.43 -11.60 15.88
C ARG A 78 -6.06 -12.36 14.61
N SER A 79 -6.52 -13.61 14.48
CA SER A 79 -6.23 -14.45 13.31
C SER A 79 -6.82 -13.88 12.01
N SER A 80 -8.07 -13.43 12.05
CA SER A 80 -8.77 -12.89 10.87
C SER A 80 -8.17 -11.57 10.41
N THR A 81 -7.85 -10.68 11.35
CA THR A 81 -7.17 -9.40 11.06
C THR A 81 -5.77 -9.65 10.51
N ALA A 82 -5.02 -10.57 11.11
CA ALA A 82 -3.70 -10.95 10.61
C ALA A 82 -3.75 -11.61 9.23
N THR A 83 -4.85 -12.27 8.88
CA THR A 83 -5.05 -12.90 7.56
C THR A 83 -5.43 -11.85 6.52
N SER A 84 -6.27 -10.87 6.86
CA SER A 84 -6.71 -9.84 5.90
C SER A 84 -5.61 -8.85 5.49
N THR A 85 -4.50 -8.75 6.25
CA THR A 85 -3.31 -7.96 5.83
C THR A 85 -2.77 -8.39 4.46
N VAL A 86 -2.92 -9.66 4.06
CA VAL A 86 -2.50 -10.14 2.72
C VAL A 86 -3.35 -9.54 1.60
N VAL A 87 -4.59 -9.16 1.89
CA VAL A 87 -5.46 -8.45 0.93
C VAL A 87 -4.96 -7.03 0.73
N CYS A 88 -4.44 -6.36 1.77
CA CYS A 88 -3.77 -5.07 1.64
C CYS A 88 -2.54 -5.20 0.75
N PHE A 89 -1.75 -6.25 0.96
CA PHE A 89 -0.55 -6.51 0.16
C PHE A 89 -0.88 -6.73 -1.32
N LEU A 90 -1.96 -7.48 -1.60
CA LEU A 90 -2.48 -7.62 -2.95
C LEU A 90 -2.95 -6.28 -3.52
N ALA A 91 -3.71 -5.50 -2.75
CA ALA A 91 -4.19 -4.17 -3.16
C ALA A 91 -3.02 -3.21 -3.48
N LEU A 92 -1.96 -3.22 -2.67
CA LEU A 92 -0.73 -2.48 -2.92
C LEU A 92 -0.06 -2.96 -4.23
N SER A 93 0.04 -4.26 -4.43
CA SER A 93 0.62 -4.84 -5.66
C SER A 93 -0.18 -4.42 -6.90
N VAL A 94 -1.52 -4.45 -6.83
CA VAL A 94 -2.41 -3.99 -7.91
C VAL A 94 -2.29 -2.50 -8.16
N GLU A 95 -2.28 -1.66 -7.12
CA GLU A 95 -2.11 -0.20 -7.28
C GLU A 95 -0.79 0.12 -7.98
N ARG A 96 0.28 -0.60 -7.61
CA ARG A 96 1.60 -0.46 -8.22
C ARG A 96 1.62 -0.92 -9.66
N TYR A 97 0.92 -2.02 -9.97
CA TYR A 97 0.73 -2.48 -11.33
C TYR A 97 0.08 -1.42 -12.21
N VAL A 98 -1.05 -0.85 -11.76
CA VAL A 98 -1.76 0.19 -12.51
C VAL A 98 -0.89 1.43 -12.68
N THR A 99 -0.13 1.81 -11.65
CA THR A 99 0.78 2.96 -11.72
C THR A 99 1.89 2.77 -12.76
N VAL A 100 2.49 1.57 -12.85
CA VAL A 100 3.62 1.30 -13.74
C VAL A 100 3.16 1.04 -15.18
N VAL A 101 2.11 0.23 -15.35
CA VAL A 101 1.63 -0.14 -16.68
C VAL A 101 0.80 0.98 -17.31
N HIS A 102 0.03 1.72 -16.51
CA HIS A 102 -0.92 2.73 -16.98
C HIS A 102 -0.65 4.13 -16.42
N GLY A 103 0.61 4.53 -16.25
CA GLY A 103 0.98 5.80 -15.59
C GLY A 103 0.21 7.04 -16.06
N LEU A 104 -0.03 7.22 -17.37
CA LEU A 104 -0.80 8.35 -17.91
C LEU A 104 -2.30 8.26 -17.61
N ARG A 105 -2.85 7.06 -17.48
CA ARG A 105 -4.28 6.81 -17.22
C ARG A 105 -4.56 6.53 -15.74
N TYR A 106 -3.55 6.59 -14.87
CA TYR A 106 -3.68 6.26 -13.46
C TYR A 106 -4.81 7.05 -12.78
N PHE A 107 -4.87 8.37 -13.00
CA PHE A 107 -5.89 9.22 -12.39
C PHE A 107 -7.32 8.93 -12.87
N VAL A 108 -7.47 8.39 -14.09
CA VAL A 108 -8.77 7.99 -14.64
C VAL A 108 -9.16 6.60 -14.15
N LEU A 109 -8.18 5.69 -14.02
CA LEU A 109 -8.40 4.31 -13.59
C LEU A 109 -8.61 4.18 -12.08
N MET A 110 -7.90 4.97 -11.27
CA MET A 110 -7.92 4.87 -9.82
C MET A 110 -8.88 5.90 -9.21
N THR A 111 -10.18 5.67 -9.44
CA THR A 111 -11.25 6.53 -8.92
C THR A 111 -11.40 6.38 -7.40
N ASP A 112 -12.00 7.39 -6.76
CA ASP A 112 -12.28 7.37 -5.31
C ASP A 112 -13.13 6.16 -4.90
N THR A 113 -14.07 5.74 -5.74
CA THR A 113 -14.92 4.55 -5.48
C THR A 113 -14.09 3.28 -5.43
N ARG A 114 -13.20 3.07 -6.41
CA ARG A 114 -12.30 1.91 -6.44
C ARG A 114 -11.36 1.90 -5.24
N ARG A 115 -10.83 3.07 -4.87
CA ARG A 115 -10.02 3.22 -3.65
C ARG A 115 -10.79 2.81 -2.39
N ARG A 116 -12.05 3.27 -2.23
CA ARG A 116 -12.90 2.87 -1.08
C ARG A 116 -13.17 1.38 -1.07
N ILE A 117 -13.40 0.77 -2.23
CA ILE A 117 -13.60 -0.69 -2.35
C ILE A 117 -12.35 -1.44 -1.89
N LEU A 118 -11.14 -1.02 -2.30
CA LEU A 118 -9.89 -1.66 -1.86
C LEU A 118 -9.71 -1.59 -0.34
N LEU A 119 -10.03 -0.45 0.29
CA LEU A 119 -9.96 -0.31 1.74
C LEU A 119 -11.02 -1.18 2.43
N ALA A 120 -12.26 -1.18 1.93
CA ALA A 120 -13.35 -1.97 2.48
C ALA A 120 -13.11 -3.48 2.34
N ALA A 121 -12.48 -3.94 1.25
CA ALA A 121 -12.23 -5.35 0.98
C ALA A 121 -11.43 -6.04 2.11
N GLN A 122 -10.44 -5.36 2.67
CA GLN A 122 -9.68 -5.87 3.82
C GLN A 122 -10.59 -6.11 5.03
N TRP A 123 -11.41 -5.14 5.41
CA TRP A 123 -12.27 -5.24 6.60
C TRP A 123 -13.41 -6.22 6.41
N ILE A 124 -13.98 -6.28 5.21
CA ILE A 124 -14.96 -7.31 4.82
C ILE A 124 -14.31 -8.70 4.95
N CYS A 125 -13.08 -8.87 4.44
CA CYS A 125 -12.32 -10.11 4.58
C CYS A 125 -12.09 -10.48 6.07
N THR A 126 -11.71 -9.52 6.92
CA THR A 126 -11.60 -9.73 8.36
C THR A 126 -12.93 -10.21 8.96
N ALA A 127 -14.04 -9.56 8.63
CA ALA A 127 -15.37 -9.90 9.16
C ALA A 127 -15.81 -11.30 8.70
N LEU A 128 -15.61 -11.63 7.42
CA LEU A 128 -15.95 -12.95 6.87
C LEU A 128 -15.16 -14.07 7.54
N PHE A 129 -13.83 -13.92 7.69
CA PHE A 129 -13.03 -14.93 8.38
C PHE A 129 -13.38 -15.01 9.87
N PHE A 130 -13.66 -13.88 10.52
CA PHE A 130 -14.06 -13.87 11.92
C PHE A 130 -15.37 -14.65 12.13
N LEU A 131 -16.40 -14.34 11.35
CA LEU A 131 -17.69 -15.02 11.40
C LEU A 131 -17.55 -16.50 11.04
N PHE A 132 -16.79 -16.83 9.99
CA PHE A 132 -16.52 -18.21 9.62
C PHE A 132 -15.87 -19.00 10.76
N GLY A 133 -14.85 -18.43 11.42
CA GLY A 133 -14.16 -19.08 12.54
C GLY A 133 -15.06 -19.31 13.75
N VAL A 134 -15.83 -18.30 14.15
CA VAL A 134 -16.78 -18.39 15.27
C VAL A 134 -17.89 -19.38 14.97
N SER A 135 -18.53 -19.28 13.80
CA SER A 135 -19.60 -20.19 13.37
C SER A 135 -19.12 -21.63 13.28
N LEU A 136 -17.93 -21.87 12.73
CA LEU A 136 -17.36 -23.21 12.65
C LEU A 136 -17.07 -23.79 14.04
N ARG A 137 -16.56 -22.97 14.97
CA ARG A 137 -16.33 -23.42 16.35
C ARG A 137 -17.63 -23.78 17.05
N LEU A 138 -18.67 -22.95 16.89
CA LEU A 138 -20.00 -23.20 17.45
C LEU A 138 -20.61 -24.49 16.87
N ALA A 139 -20.54 -24.67 15.55
CA ALA A 139 -21.07 -25.85 14.87
C ALA A 139 -20.39 -27.16 15.29
N LEU A 140 -19.08 -27.12 15.57
CA LEU A 140 -18.33 -28.29 16.02
C LEU A 140 -18.50 -28.60 17.51
N GLY A 141 -19.24 -27.78 18.26
CA GLY A 141 -19.47 -28.00 19.69
C GLY A 141 -18.19 -28.05 20.52
N VAL A 142 -17.11 -27.40 20.07
CA VAL A 142 -15.81 -27.39 20.78
C VAL A 142 -15.99 -26.57 22.06
N GLY A 143 -16.34 -27.29 23.14
CA GLY A 143 -16.93 -26.79 24.36
C GLY A 143 -16.11 -25.77 25.15
N SER A 144 -16.79 -25.16 26.12
CA SER A 144 -16.30 -24.13 27.03
C SER A 144 -15.31 -24.62 28.11
N SER A 145 -14.83 -25.88 28.01
CA SER A 145 -13.93 -26.50 28.99
C SER A 145 -12.47 -26.03 28.89
N ALA A 146 -12.13 -25.22 27.88
CA ALA A 146 -10.80 -24.67 27.75
C ALA A 146 -10.61 -23.47 28.71
N GLN A 147 -10.19 -23.76 29.93
CA GLN A 147 -9.58 -22.77 30.84
C GLN A 147 -8.34 -22.10 30.22
N MET A 148 -7.80 -22.59 29.11
CA MET A 148 -6.61 -22.01 28.49
C MET A 148 -6.94 -21.27 27.21
N CYS A 149 -6.56 -19.99 27.19
CA CYS A 149 -6.46 -19.17 25.98
C CYS A 149 -5.30 -19.58 25.09
N ASP A 150 -5.27 -20.87 24.75
CA ASP A 150 -4.29 -21.39 23.85
C ASP A 150 -4.86 -21.39 22.43
N HIS A 151 -4.19 -20.63 21.57
CA HIS A 151 -4.53 -20.47 20.16
C HIS A 151 -4.66 -21.83 19.46
N TRP A 152 -3.89 -22.81 19.92
CA TRP A 152 -3.89 -24.16 19.39
C TRP A 152 -5.23 -24.89 19.56
N PHE A 153 -5.79 -24.84 20.77
CA PHE A 153 -7.03 -25.54 21.09
C PHE A 153 -8.27 -24.76 20.62
N SER A 154 -8.11 -23.45 20.45
CA SER A 154 -9.22 -22.58 20.08
C SER A 154 -9.61 -22.64 18.60
N ILE A 155 -8.67 -22.95 17.71
CA ILE A 155 -8.89 -22.84 16.26
C ILE A 155 -9.08 -24.21 15.59
N PRO A 156 -10.26 -24.48 14.99
CA PRO A 156 -10.50 -25.71 14.24
C PRO A 156 -9.49 -25.94 13.09
N PRO A 157 -9.09 -27.20 12.82
CA PRO A 157 -8.20 -27.53 11.69
C PRO A 157 -8.70 -26.99 10.34
N ALA A 158 -10.00 -27.10 10.06
CA ALA A 158 -10.57 -26.59 8.81
C ALA A 158 -10.40 -25.06 8.66
N TYR A 159 -10.56 -24.28 9.74
CA TYR A 159 -10.28 -22.84 9.70
C TYR A 159 -8.80 -22.55 9.39
N ARG A 160 -7.87 -23.30 10.00
CA ARG A 160 -6.43 -23.16 9.74
C ARG A 160 -6.09 -23.48 8.28
N LEU A 161 -6.68 -24.53 7.72
CA LEU A 161 -6.46 -24.91 6.33
C LEU A 161 -7.01 -23.85 5.36
N THR A 162 -8.25 -23.38 5.57
CA THR A 162 -8.87 -22.35 4.72
C THR A 162 -8.09 -21.03 4.75
N THR A 163 -7.73 -20.55 5.94
CA THR A 163 -6.94 -19.31 6.07
C THR A 163 -5.54 -19.47 5.46
N SER A 164 -4.88 -20.61 5.65
CA SER A 164 -3.55 -20.87 5.07
C SER A 164 -3.59 -20.96 3.55
N ALA A 165 -4.60 -21.64 2.98
CA ALA A 165 -4.82 -21.69 1.54
C ALA A 165 -5.08 -20.29 0.96
N PHE A 166 -5.94 -19.50 1.61
CA PHE A 166 -6.23 -18.13 1.20
C PHE A 166 -4.98 -17.24 1.21
N VAL A 167 -4.17 -17.32 2.27
CA VAL A 167 -2.90 -16.59 2.38
C VAL A 167 -1.96 -16.96 1.25
N MET A 168 -1.79 -18.26 0.96
CA MET A 168 -0.92 -18.72 -0.12
C MET A 168 -1.40 -18.22 -1.48
N VAL A 169 -2.67 -18.40 -1.83
CA VAL A 169 -3.22 -17.99 -3.13
C VAL A 169 -3.12 -16.47 -3.32
N THR A 170 -3.47 -15.69 -2.29
CA THR A 170 -3.42 -14.22 -2.37
C THR A 170 -1.98 -13.73 -2.52
N TYR A 171 -1.07 -14.35 -1.79
CA TYR A 171 0.33 -13.96 -1.84
C TYR A 171 1.02 -14.40 -3.13
N THR A 172 0.78 -15.62 -3.63
CA THR A 172 1.33 -16.05 -4.94
C THR A 172 0.83 -15.13 -6.06
N THR A 173 -0.44 -14.73 -6.02
CA THR A 173 -0.99 -13.73 -6.94
C THR A 173 -0.25 -12.39 -6.83
N SER A 174 -0.02 -11.91 -5.61
CA SER A 174 0.75 -10.68 -5.36
C SER A 174 2.18 -10.77 -5.88
N MET A 175 2.85 -11.91 -5.68
CA MET A 175 4.20 -12.17 -6.17
C MET A 175 4.26 -12.19 -7.69
N VAL A 176 3.31 -12.86 -8.36
CA VAL A 176 3.20 -12.86 -9.82
C VAL A 176 3.05 -11.43 -10.34
N ILE A 177 2.14 -10.64 -9.76
CA ILE A 177 1.96 -9.23 -10.12
C ILE A 177 3.27 -8.45 -9.92
N ASN A 178 3.96 -8.60 -8.79
CA ASN A 178 5.20 -7.89 -8.50
C ASN A 178 6.33 -8.28 -9.46
N VAL A 179 6.42 -9.54 -9.87
CA VAL A 179 7.36 -10.00 -10.91
C VAL A 179 7.02 -9.38 -12.27
N LEU A 180 5.74 -9.34 -12.66
CA LEU A 180 5.29 -8.71 -13.90
C LEU A 180 5.60 -7.20 -13.91
N ILE A 181 5.39 -6.52 -12.78
CA ILE A 181 5.77 -5.10 -12.61
C ILE A 181 7.28 -4.93 -12.77
N GLY A 182 8.08 -5.77 -12.10
CA GLY A 182 9.53 -5.73 -12.18
C GLY A 182 10.01 -5.89 -13.63
N TRP A 183 9.47 -6.89 -14.32
CA TRP A 183 9.79 -7.15 -15.73
C TRP A 183 9.39 -6.00 -16.64
N ALA A 184 8.15 -5.49 -16.52
CA ALA A 184 7.69 -4.33 -17.28
C ALA A 184 8.53 -3.08 -17.00
N GLY A 185 8.90 -2.85 -15.74
CA GLY A 185 9.75 -1.75 -15.30
C GLY A 185 11.16 -1.80 -15.89
N VAL A 186 11.78 -2.98 -15.95
CA VAL A 186 13.09 -3.17 -16.61
C VAL A 186 12.99 -2.91 -18.11
N ARG A 187 11.93 -3.41 -18.76
CA ARG A 187 11.71 -3.22 -20.21
C ARG A 187 11.50 -1.75 -20.57
N GLN A 188 10.68 -1.02 -19.80
CA GLN A 188 10.48 0.42 -19.97
C GLN A 188 11.76 1.21 -19.63
N GLY A 189 12.50 0.79 -18.61
CA GLY A 189 13.79 1.37 -18.23
C GLY A 189 14.78 1.39 -19.39
N ARG A 190 14.94 0.26 -20.09
CA ARG A 190 15.84 0.14 -21.25
C ARG A 190 15.47 1.09 -22.39
N ARG A 191 14.18 1.20 -22.74
CA ARG A 191 13.71 2.11 -23.80
C ARG A 191 13.97 3.57 -23.46
N ILE A 192 13.73 3.95 -22.21
CA ILE A 192 13.95 5.33 -21.76
C ILE A 192 15.44 5.63 -21.67
N GLN A 193 16.26 4.65 -21.30
CA GLN A 193 17.71 4.82 -21.33
C GLN A 193 18.22 5.09 -22.74
N GLN A 194 17.76 4.32 -23.74
CA GLN A 194 18.09 4.54 -25.15
C GLN A 194 17.70 5.95 -25.63
N GLN A 195 16.52 6.46 -25.21
CA GLN A 195 16.07 7.82 -25.55
C GLN A 195 16.78 8.92 -24.76
N ALA A 196 17.23 8.63 -23.54
CA ALA A 196 17.90 9.62 -22.69
C ALA A 196 19.39 9.76 -23.04
N ASP A 197 20.01 8.70 -23.54
CA ASP A 197 21.40 8.73 -23.98
C ASP A 197 21.56 9.56 -25.27
N SER A 198 20.49 9.72 -26.08
CA SER A 198 20.47 10.66 -27.20
C SER A 198 20.22 12.13 -26.81
N VAL A 199 19.80 12.44 -25.57
CA VAL A 199 19.38 13.81 -25.14
C VAL A 199 20.29 14.43 -24.06
N LEU A 200 21.38 13.76 -23.67
CA LEU A 200 22.49 14.30 -22.86
C LEU A 200 22.28 14.57 -21.35
N ARG A 201 23.17 13.97 -20.55
CA ARG A 201 23.80 14.29 -19.23
C ARG A 201 23.04 14.93 -18.07
N ARG A 202 21.98 15.74 -18.24
CA ARG A 202 21.25 16.36 -17.09
C ARG A 202 20.27 15.43 -16.38
N ALA A 203 20.04 14.22 -16.90
CA ALA A 203 19.04 13.27 -16.41
C ALA A 203 19.53 12.31 -15.30
N ASN A 204 20.81 12.32 -14.90
CA ASN A 204 21.38 11.32 -13.99
C ASN A 204 20.73 11.31 -12.59
N SER A 205 20.28 12.46 -12.06
CA SER A 205 19.63 12.54 -10.74
C SER A 205 18.19 12.03 -10.74
N ALA A 206 17.47 12.12 -11.87
CA ALA A 206 16.12 11.60 -12.01
C ALA A 206 16.08 10.08 -12.22
N ARG A 207 17.17 9.48 -12.76
CA ARG A 207 17.29 8.03 -12.99
C ARG A 207 17.31 7.21 -11.69
N LEU A 208 17.94 7.70 -10.62
CA LEU A 208 18.12 6.92 -9.38
C LEU A 208 16.82 6.75 -8.57
N PHE A 209 15.91 7.73 -8.61
CA PHE A 209 14.67 7.68 -7.84
C PHE A 209 13.61 6.76 -8.45
N ARG A 210 13.63 6.52 -9.77
CA ARG A 210 12.60 5.73 -10.46
C ARG A 210 12.70 4.22 -10.21
N HIS A 211 13.89 3.73 -9.85
CA HIS A 211 14.14 2.32 -9.60
C HIS A 211 13.91 1.90 -8.14
N ARG A 212 13.88 2.83 -7.18
CA ARG A 212 13.70 2.44 -5.78
C ARG A 212 12.35 1.77 -5.53
N GLY A 213 11.27 2.27 -6.14
CA GLY A 213 9.92 1.73 -5.90
C GLY A 213 9.73 0.23 -6.21
N TYR A 214 10.44 -0.33 -7.20
CA TYR A 214 10.33 -1.76 -7.51
C TYR A 214 11.14 -2.63 -6.54
N TYR A 215 12.35 -2.18 -6.18
CA TYR A 215 13.21 -2.91 -5.24
C TYR A 215 12.48 -3.11 -3.91
N VAL A 216 11.73 -2.09 -3.49
CA VAL A 216 10.92 -2.11 -2.28
C VAL A 216 9.92 -3.27 -2.30
N LEU A 217 9.15 -3.40 -3.38
CA LEU A 217 8.13 -4.43 -3.52
C LEU A 217 8.75 -5.83 -3.62
N LEU A 218 9.90 -5.94 -4.29
CA LEU A 218 10.61 -7.21 -4.41
C LEU A 218 11.22 -7.64 -3.07
N VAL A 219 11.81 -6.71 -2.31
CA VAL A 219 12.32 -6.96 -0.96
C VAL A 219 11.17 -7.35 -0.03
N MET A 220 10.07 -6.60 -0.04
CA MET A 220 8.85 -6.92 0.71
C MET A 220 8.31 -8.31 0.38
N SER A 221 8.24 -8.65 -0.90
CA SER A 221 7.84 -9.99 -1.35
C SER A 221 8.82 -11.03 -0.81
N LEU A 222 10.13 -10.86 -0.98
CA LEU A 222 11.12 -11.81 -0.47
C LEU A 222 11.02 -11.99 1.06
N MET A 223 10.84 -10.91 1.82
CA MET A 223 10.67 -10.96 3.28
C MET A 223 9.45 -11.80 3.67
N PHE A 224 8.33 -11.64 2.97
CA PHE A 224 7.16 -12.49 3.19
C PHE A 224 7.46 -13.96 2.91
N LEU A 225 8.16 -14.27 1.81
CA LEU A 225 8.50 -15.65 1.46
C LEU A 225 9.28 -16.32 2.61
N VAL A 226 10.24 -15.60 3.18
CA VAL A 226 11.10 -16.11 4.25
C VAL A 226 10.38 -16.17 5.61
N LEU A 227 9.56 -15.17 5.94
CA LEU A 227 9.00 -15.01 7.28
C LEU A 227 7.59 -15.59 7.46
N ILE A 228 6.78 -15.67 6.40
CA ILE A 228 5.36 -16.06 6.49
C ILE A 228 5.09 -17.45 5.93
N VAL A 229 5.73 -17.85 4.82
CA VAL A 229 5.51 -19.19 4.22
C VAL A 229 5.80 -20.32 5.21
N PRO A 230 6.88 -20.30 6.03
CA PRO A 230 7.10 -21.35 7.03
C PRO A 230 5.90 -21.52 7.98
N ASN A 231 5.26 -20.42 8.39
CA ASN A 231 4.09 -20.47 9.25
C ASN A 231 2.88 -21.12 8.56
N VAL A 232 2.68 -20.84 7.28
CA VAL A 232 1.62 -21.48 6.49
C VAL A 232 1.88 -22.98 6.37
N VAL A 233 3.11 -23.38 6.02
CA VAL A 233 3.47 -24.79 5.87
C VAL A 233 3.25 -25.55 7.17
N VAL A 234 3.72 -25.01 8.30
CA VAL A 234 3.50 -25.62 9.63
C VAL A 234 2.01 -25.72 9.95
N ASN A 235 1.23 -24.67 9.69
CA ASN A 235 -0.23 -24.71 9.90
C ASN A 235 -0.92 -25.80 9.06
N VAL A 236 -0.51 -26.01 7.81
CA VAL A 236 -1.07 -27.04 6.92
C VAL A 236 -0.69 -28.43 7.43
N LEU A 237 0.59 -28.68 7.72
CA LEU A 237 1.07 -29.97 8.23
C LEU A 237 0.39 -30.36 9.55
N GLN A 238 0.15 -29.37 10.40
CA GLN A 238 -0.56 -29.53 11.66
C GLN A 238 -2.05 -29.75 11.48
N ALA A 239 -2.69 -29.06 10.54
CA ALA A 239 -4.12 -29.22 10.25
C ALA A 239 -4.46 -30.57 9.64
N THR A 240 -3.56 -31.17 8.84
CA THR A 240 -3.71 -32.50 8.25
C THR A 240 -3.33 -33.64 9.19
N GLY A 241 -2.78 -33.34 10.37
CA GLY A 241 -2.32 -34.35 11.32
C GLY A 241 -1.04 -35.07 10.91
N LEU A 242 -0.34 -34.60 9.88
CA LEU A 242 0.89 -35.24 9.38
C LEU A 242 2.07 -35.09 10.35
N ALA A 243 2.14 -33.99 11.11
CA ALA A 243 3.22 -33.76 12.07
C ALA A 243 2.77 -32.89 13.26
N ARG A 244 3.19 -33.27 14.48
CA ARG A 244 3.05 -32.44 15.69
C ARG A 244 4.31 -31.62 15.90
N LEU A 245 4.34 -30.41 15.35
CA LEU A 245 5.51 -29.53 15.35
C LEU A 245 5.31 -28.30 16.26
N ASP A 246 5.06 -28.53 17.56
CA ASP A 246 4.73 -27.45 18.51
C ASP A 246 5.84 -26.39 18.63
N THR A 247 7.10 -26.83 18.65
CA THR A 247 8.26 -25.92 18.65
C THR A 247 8.34 -25.12 17.35
N ALA A 248 8.15 -25.78 16.20
CA ALA A 248 8.18 -25.08 14.91
C ALA A 248 7.07 -24.03 14.83
N HIS A 249 5.85 -24.36 15.27
CA HIS A 249 4.73 -23.42 15.27
C HIS A 249 5.01 -22.17 16.12
N ARG A 250 5.66 -22.33 17.28
CA ARG A 250 6.08 -21.20 18.12
C ARG A 250 7.10 -20.32 17.40
N VAL A 251 8.08 -20.92 16.74
CA VAL A 251 9.11 -20.21 15.97
C VAL A 251 8.49 -19.51 14.76
N THR A 252 7.64 -20.17 13.99
CA THR A 252 7.01 -19.55 12.81
C THR A 252 6.00 -18.47 13.17
N THR A 253 5.31 -18.60 14.31
CA THR A 253 4.46 -17.52 14.85
C THR A 253 5.31 -16.31 15.22
N PHE A 254 6.48 -16.52 15.83
CA PHE A 254 7.44 -15.44 16.09
C PHE A 254 7.90 -14.78 14.79
N MET A 255 8.29 -15.55 13.77
CA MET A 255 8.70 -15.03 12.46
C MET A 255 7.58 -14.20 11.80
N ARG A 256 6.32 -14.62 11.93
CA ARG A 256 5.16 -13.87 11.43
C ARG A 256 4.96 -12.55 12.19
N LEU A 257 5.13 -12.52 13.52
CA LEU A 257 5.05 -11.25 14.26
C LEU A 257 6.23 -10.34 13.89
N PHE A 258 7.41 -10.91 13.70
CA PHE A 258 8.58 -10.18 13.27
C PHE A 258 8.38 -9.55 11.88
N SER A 259 7.72 -10.25 10.95
CA SER A 259 7.41 -9.67 9.64
C SER A 259 6.56 -8.39 9.75
N MET A 260 5.54 -8.38 10.63
CA MET A 260 4.71 -7.19 10.87
C MET A 260 5.52 -6.02 11.44
N ILE A 261 6.52 -6.29 12.30
CA ILE A 261 7.44 -5.24 12.77
C ILE A 261 8.18 -4.67 11.56
N THR A 262 8.77 -5.55 10.75
CA THR A 262 9.57 -5.11 9.60
C THR A 262 8.75 -4.39 8.55
N ASP A 263 7.47 -4.73 8.37
CA ASP A 263 6.60 -4.08 7.39
C ASP A 263 6.52 -2.57 7.66
N GLY A 264 6.24 -2.16 8.90
CA GLY A 264 6.24 -0.75 9.30
C GLY A 264 7.56 -0.02 9.03
N TRP A 265 8.70 -0.64 9.35
CA TRP A 265 10.03 -0.06 9.15
C TRP A 265 10.42 0.06 7.69
N VAL A 266 10.23 -1.01 6.93
CA VAL A 266 10.59 -1.07 5.52
C VAL A 266 9.77 -0.03 4.76
N LEU A 267 8.50 0.18 5.12
CA LEU A 267 7.69 1.27 4.58
C LEU A 267 8.21 2.66 4.94
N ALA A 268 8.59 2.90 6.19
CA ALA A 268 9.16 4.17 6.64
C ALA A 268 10.49 4.50 5.94
N LEU A 269 11.36 3.51 5.80
CA LEU A 269 12.68 3.67 5.18
C LEU A 269 12.61 3.87 3.67
N LEU A 270 11.61 3.28 3.02
CA LEU A 270 11.53 3.22 1.57
C LEU A 270 10.66 4.29 0.93
N CYS A 271 9.80 4.96 1.70
CA CYS A 271 9.05 6.12 1.23
C CYS A 271 9.84 7.41 1.52
N PRO A 272 10.53 8.01 0.52
CA PRO A 272 11.31 9.24 0.75
C PRO A 272 10.43 10.40 1.23
N LYS A 273 9.13 10.40 0.91
CA LYS A 273 8.17 11.40 1.43
C LYS A 273 7.84 11.22 2.93
N MET A 274 8.05 10.02 3.46
CA MET A 274 7.86 9.69 4.89
C MET A 274 9.15 9.83 5.69
N LYS A 275 10.32 9.86 5.04
CA LYS A 275 11.55 10.32 5.70
C LYS A 275 11.26 11.73 6.19
N VAL A 276 11.02 11.78 7.50
CA VAL A 276 10.79 13.01 8.23
C VAL A 276 11.99 13.87 7.85
N GLU A 277 11.76 14.99 7.16
CA GLU A 277 12.64 16.14 7.27
C GLU A 277 12.32 16.71 8.66
N PRO A 278 13.03 16.29 9.73
CA PRO A 278 12.65 16.65 11.09
C PRO A 278 13.19 18.06 11.42
N VAL A 279 13.94 18.68 10.50
CA VAL A 279 14.82 19.81 10.81
C VAL A 279 14.51 21.05 9.97
N THR A 280 14.01 20.93 8.74
CA THR A 280 13.78 22.10 7.87
C THR A 280 12.44 22.81 8.09
N ALA A 281 11.44 22.13 8.66
CA ALA A 281 10.16 22.77 8.98
C ALA A 281 10.24 23.67 10.24
N ALA A 282 11.11 23.33 11.20
CA ALA A 282 11.43 24.21 12.32
C ALA A 282 12.28 25.42 11.89
N GLN A 283 12.99 25.32 10.76
CA GLN A 283 13.86 26.38 10.25
C GLN A 283 13.18 27.31 9.24
N ARG A 284 12.05 26.91 8.64
CA ARG A 284 11.21 27.77 7.77
C ARG A 284 10.22 28.66 8.52
N GLN A 285 10.20 28.61 9.85
CA GLN A 285 9.55 29.63 10.67
C GLN A 285 10.48 30.78 11.07
N ILE A 286 11.70 30.86 10.52
CA ILE A 286 12.41 32.15 10.50
C ILE A 286 11.61 33.03 9.52
N PRO A 287 10.89 34.07 10.00
CA PRO A 287 10.31 35.03 9.08
C PRO A 287 11.45 35.57 8.25
N VAL A 288 11.42 35.32 6.94
CA VAL A 288 12.22 36.08 6.00
C VAL A 288 11.73 37.50 6.19
N LEU A 289 12.44 38.26 7.02
CA LEU A 289 12.33 39.71 7.12
C LEU A 289 12.25 40.21 5.68
N PRO A 290 11.31 41.10 5.36
CA PRO A 290 11.16 41.62 4.00
C PRO A 290 12.52 42.18 3.58
N SER A 291 13.24 41.43 2.74
CA SER A 291 14.42 41.96 2.08
C SER A 291 13.88 43.10 1.24
N LYS A 292 14.21 44.33 1.65
CA LYS A 292 14.07 45.54 0.84
C LYS A 292 14.87 45.32 -0.43
N GLU A 293 14.27 44.68 -1.44
CA GLU A 293 14.79 44.72 -2.79
C GLU A 293 14.13 45.86 -3.58
N PRO A 294 14.91 46.51 -4.45
CA PRO A 294 14.59 47.83 -4.97
C PRO A 294 13.51 47.74 -6.05
N ARG A 295 12.59 48.70 -6.02
CA ARG A 295 11.67 49.03 -7.12
C ARG A 295 12.43 49.18 -8.45
N ARG A 296 12.59 48.11 -9.23
CA ARG A 296 13.19 48.19 -10.57
C ARG A 296 12.57 47.29 -11.64
N TYR A 297 11.28 46.91 -11.55
CA TYR A 297 10.62 46.22 -12.69
C TYR A 297 9.15 46.60 -12.92
N VAL A 298 8.75 47.86 -12.66
CA VAL A 298 7.41 48.37 -13.03
C VAL A 298 7.40 49.08 -14.40
N LEU A 299 8.55 49.27 -15.05
CA LEU A 299 8.61 49.97 -16.34
C LEU A 299 8.39 49.09 -17.59
N ALA A 300 8.53 47.77 -17.51
CA ALA A 300 8.38 46.92 -18.70
C ALA A 300 6.92 46.61 -19.07
N SER A 301 5.97 46.73 -18.14
CA SER A 301 4.55 46.44 -18.41
C SER A 301 3.74 47.66 -18.84
N ARG A 302 4.30 48.89 -18.78
CA ARG A 302 3.64 50.10 -19.29
C ARG A 302 3.99 50.42 -20.74
N MET A 303 5.05 49.84 -21.30
CA MET A 303 5.45 50.10 -22.69
C MET A 303 4.62 49.31 -23.73
N THR A 304 4.04 48.17 -23.35
CA THR A 304 3.19 47.37 -24.26
C THR A 304 1.77 47.92 -24.42
N ASN A 305 1.28 48.76 -23.50
CA ASN A 305 -0.04 49.38 -23.61
C ASN A 305 -0.04 50.69 -24.41
N ILE A 306 1.11 51.31 -24.67
CA ILE A 306 1.20 52.52 -25.51
C ILE A 306 1.20 52.18 -27.01
N ILE A 307 1.73 51.01 -27.40
CA ILE A 307 1.74 50.56 -28.80
C ILE A 307 0.33 50.13 -29.26
N ARG A 308 -0.53 49.66 -28.36
CA ARG A 308 -1.92 49.31 -28.70
C ARG A 308 -2.83 50.53 -28.88
N SER A 309 -2.51 51.66 -28.23
CA SER A 309 -3.31 52.90 -28.31
C SER A 309 -3.03 53.76 -29.56
N THR A 310 -1.96 53.48 -30.31
CA THR A 310 -1.62 54.23 -31.54
C THR A 310 -2.15 53.58 -32.82
N ALA A 311 -2.78 52.41 -32.74
CA ALA A 311 -3.36 51.72 -33.89
C ALA A 311 -4.86 52.06 -34.13
N GLU A 312 -5.52 52.78 -33.22
CA GLU A 312 -6.97 53.11 -33.33
C GLU A 312 -7.26 54.51 -33.88
N THR A 313 -6.26 55.31 -34.24
CA THR A 313 -6.45 56.72 -34.68
C THR A 313 -6.20 57.02 -36.15
N THR A 314 -5.85 56.02 -36.97
CA THR A 314 -5.79 56.19 -38.43
C THR A 314 -6.87 55.35 -39.10
N GLY A 315 -8.08 55.89 -39.12
CA GLY A 315 -9.17 55.38 -39.93
C GLY A 315 -8.96 55.72 -41.41
N HIS A 316 -8.51 54.76 -42.20
CA HIS A 316 -8.84 54.61 -43.63
C HIS A 316 -8.05 53.42 -44.22
N ALA A 317 -8.71 52.28 -44.40
CA ALA A 317 -8.47 51.36 -45.52
C ALA A 317 -9.46 50.19 -45.45
N ASP A 318 -10.12 49.98 -46.57
CA ASP A 318 -11.24 49.07 -46.79
C ASP A 318 -10.92 47.57 -46.66
N PRO A 319 -11.96 46.73 -46.50
CA PRO A 319 -11.87 45.33 -46.13
C PRO A 319 -11.88 44.42 -47.35
N LEU A 320 -10.76 43.78 -47.65
CA LEU A 320 -10.70 42.58 -48.49
C LEU A 320 -9.38 41.89 -48.19
N ILE A 321 -9.39 40.55 -48.12
CA ILE A 321 -8.24 39.68 -47.82
C ILE A 321 -7.99 39.46 -46.32
N LEU A 322 -8.91 38.75 -45.64
CA LEU A 322 -8.51 37.72 -44.66
C LEU A 322 -9.61 36.68 -44.44
N LYS A 323 -10.19 36.18 -45.54
CA LYS A 323 -11.16 35.08 -45.56
C LYS A 323 -10.64 33.92 -46.39
N VAL A 324 -9.35 33.58 -46.22
CA VAL A 324 -8.69 32.42 -46.84
C VAL A 324 -7.68 31.84 -45.85
N ARG A 325 -8.13 31.04 -44.86
CA ARG A 325 -7.34 29.97 -44.20
C ARG A 325 -8.03 29.18 -43.08
N LEU A 326 -9.36 29.22 -42.98
CA LEU A 326 -10.10 28.38 -42.01
C LEU A 326 -11.38 27.81 -42.65
N SER A 327 -11.27 27.19 -43.82
CA SER A 327 -12.38 26.40 -44.38
C SER A 327 -11.90 25.51 -45.55
N GLU A 328 -10.91 24.66 -45.32
CA GLU A 328 -10.60 23.58 -46.26
C GLU A 328 -9.94 22.41 -45.51
N ARG A 329 -10.45 21.20 -45.76
CA ARG A 329 -10.05 19.88 -45.23
C ARG A 329 -10.73 19.43 -43.93
N SER A 330 -12.05 19.52 -43.92
CA SER A 330 -12.87 18.33 -43.66
C SER A 330 -13.31 17.74 -45.01
N LEU A 331 -13.46 16.40 -45.05
CA LEU A 331 -14.00 15.57 -46.15
C LEU A 331 -13.03 15.18 -47.29
N THR A 332 -12.45 13.99 -47.20
CA THR A 332 -12.66 12.86 -48.15
C THR A 332 -11.77 11.65 -47.79
N SER A 333 -12.24 10.44 -48.10
CA SER A 333 -11.74 9.09 -47.76
C SER A 333 -12.29 8.56 -46.42
N SER A 334 -13.32 7.71 -46.31
CA SER A 334 -13.91 6.69 -47.20
C SER A 334 -12.90 5.74 -47.82
N GLY A 335 -12.65 4.63 -47.13
CA GLY A 335 -11.82 3.50 -47.54
C GLY A 335 -12.22 2.27 -46.75
N ARG A 336 -12.77 1.30 -47.49
CA ARG A 336 -13.48 0.08 -47.12
C ARG A 336 -12.53 -1.00 -46.51
N MET A 337 -13.08 -1.84 -45.63
CA MET A 337 -12.50 -3.10 -45.11
C MET A 337 -12.00 -4.04 -46.22
N PRO A 338 -11.08 -4.95 -45.88
CA PRO A 338 -11.38 -6.36 -46.13
C PRO A 338 -11.26 -7.23 -44.88
N ASP A 339 -12.13 -8.23 -44.85
CA ASP A 339 -12.14 -9.40 -43.97
C ASP A 339 -10.83 -10.20 -44.08
N VAL A 340 -10.36 -10.72 -42.95
CA VAL A 340 -9.53 -11.93 -42.91
C VAL A 340 -9.95 -12.74 -41.67
N GLU A 341 -10.58 -13.88 -41.95
CA GLU A 341 -10.71 -15.04 -41.09
C GLU A 341 -9.33 -15.65 -40.79
N ILE A 342 -9.09 -16.02 -39.53
CA ILE A 342 -8.71 -17.36 -39.02
C ILE A 342 -8.75 -17.30 -37.49
#